data_AF-A0A7S1RWD2-F1
#
_entry.id   AF-A0A7S1RWD2-F1
#
_cell.length_a   1.000
_cell.length_b   1.000
_cell.length_c   1.000
_cell.angle_alpha   90.00
_cell.angle_beta   90.00
_cell.angle_gamma   90.00
#
_symmetry.space_group_name_H-M   'P 1'
#
loop_
_entity.id
_entity.type
_entity.pdbx_description
1 polymer ?
#
loop_
_entity_poly.entity_id
_entity_poly.type
_entity_poly.pdbx_seq_one_letter_code
_entity_poly.pdbx_strand_id
1 'polypeptide(L)'
;MVLLYDSLQLAHKCILNSFYGYVMRKGARWHSMKMAGIVTYTGSNLIREAREFCEQVGLPLELDTDGIWCLLPKRFPDTFKFRMRGGKELKMPYPNCVLNYRVNQKYTNHQYQDRAEDGEWKTKSENSIFFEIDGPYKAMLLPASTEEDKFLKKRYAVFEFDGSLAELKGFEVKRRGELRLIQVFQTEVFPAFLKGSSKEEVYSIVGQMANRWLDVIESRGKTMTDDEVIYFFSESKSMSKSVEASGAYKSVQITTAKRLADFLGVDSFLKDSGISCHMLIANKPHNASCTERAIPVKIFSADHEVKKMWLRQWLQDSSLTDFDMRSIIDWEYYKDRLCAVFQKLISIPAAYQKISNPCPRVKVPEWLRKRVAEQNDRFQQRSLGMYLRKAEPAQPGDAPDGKRKLADLEDLAGGSRAPEAPQVDFGT
;
A
#
# COMPACT_ATOMS: atom_id res chain seq x y z
N MET A 1 -23.02 19.37 15.24
CA MET A 1 -22.31 20.44 14.51
C MET A 1 -21.06 19.92 13.79
N VAL A 2 -20.11 19.26 14.47
CA VAL A 2 -18.87 18.71 13.84
C VAL A 2 -19.17 17.80 12.64
N LEU A 3 -19.97 16.75 12.82
CA LEU A 3 -20.33 15.82 11.74
C LEU A 3 -21.04 16.49 10.54
N LEU A 4 -21.84 17.54 10.79
CA LEU A 4 -22.50 18.31 9.72
C LEU A 4 -21.47 19.10 8.91
N TYR A 5 -20.57 19.82 9.57
CA TYR A 5 -19.53 20.59 8.88
C TYR A 5 -18.54 19.71 8.14
N ASP A 6 -18.14 18.57 8.71
CA ASP A 6 -17.28 17.60 8.03
C ASP A 6 -17.98 17.05 6.77
N SER A 7 -19.26 16.72 6.87
CA SER A 7 -20.05 16.26 5.72
C SER A 7 -20.18 17.34 4.63
N LEU A 8 -20.43 18.59 5.03
CA LEU A 8 -20.50 19.73 4.10
C LEU A 8 -19.14 20.01 3.45
N GLN A 9 -18.05 19.96 4.21
CA GLN A 9 -16.68 20.16 3.72
C GLN A 9 -16.30 19.07 2.71
N LEU A 10 -16.61 17.81 3.01
CA LEU A 10 -16.42 16.69 2.08
C LEU A 10 -17.27 16.83 0.80
N ALA A 11 -18.52 17.28 0.92
CA ALA A 11 -19.38 17.53 -0.23
C ALA A 11 -18.80 18.62 -1.16
N HIS A 12 -18.37 19.75 -0.60
CA HIS A 12 -17.73 20.82 -1.37
C HIS A 12 -16.39 20.39 -1.95
N LYS A 13 -15.61 19.55 -1.25
CA LYS A 13 -14.36 18.98 -1.76
C LYS A 13 -14.58 18.17 -3.03
N CYS A 14 -15.64 17.36 -3.10
CA CYS A 14 -15.99 16.61 -4.31
C CYS A 14 -16.30 17.55 -5.48
N ILE A 15 -17.07 18.62 -5.24
CA ILE A 15 -17.39 19.63 -6.26
C ILE A 15 -16.13 20.37 -6.70
N LEU A 16 -15.31 20.83 -5.77
CA LEU A 16 -14.05 21.54 -6.05
C LEU A 16 -13.12 20.71 -6.94
N ASN A 17 -12.87 19.45 -6.55
CA ASN A 17 -12.03 18.53 -7.33
C ASN A 17 -12.65 18.18 -8.69
N SER A 18 -13.98 18.24 -8.81
CA SER A 18 -14.67 18.00 -10.09
C SER A 18 -14.43 19.13 -11.10
N PHE A 19 -14.14 20.37 -10.70
CA PHE A 19 -13.78 21.44 -11.65
C PHE A 19 -12.53 21.10 -12.46
N TYR A 20 -11.51 20.53 -11.79
CA TYR A 20 -10.31 20.04 -12.47
C TYR A 20 -10.63 18.84 -13.39
N GLY A 21 -11.43 17.87 -12.93
CA GLY A 21 -11.84 16.75 -13.78
C GLY A 21 -12.73 17.15 -14.97
N TYR A 22 -13.54 18.19 -14.80
CA TYR A 22 -14.52 18.67 -15.76
C TYR A 22 -13.86 19.16 -17.06
N VAL A 23 -12.71 19.82 -16.99
CA VAL A 23 -12.03 20.36 -18.18
C VAL A 23 -11.50 19.26 -19.11
N MET A 24 -11.46 18.00 -18.65
CA MET A 24 -11.12 16.82 -19.44
C MET A 24 -12.34 15.93 -19.76
N ARG A 25 -13.54 16.30 -19.31
CA ARG A 25 -14.75 15.49 -19.52
C ARG A 25 -15.19 15.57 -20.98
N LYS A 26 -15.48 14.42 -21.58
CA LYS A 26 -16.09 14.34 -22.92
C LYS A 26 -17.42 15.10 -22.97
N GLY A 27 -17.57 16.00 -23.93
CA GLY A 27 -18.77 16.85 -24.08
C GLY A 27 -18.86 18.02 -23.09
N ALA A 28 -17.78 18.34 -22.36
CA ALA A 28 -17.74 19.54 -21.54
C ALA A 28 -17.76 20.81 -22.41
N ARG A 29 -18.50 21.84 -21.97
CA ARG A 29 -18.57 23.14 -22.66
C ARG A 29 -17.22 23.86 -22.65
N TRP A 30 -16.48 23.73 -21.54
CA TRP A 30 -15.14 24.31 -21.37
C TRP A 30 -14.07 23.21 -21.30
N HIS A 31 -13.98 22.40 -22.34
CA HIS A 31 -12.94 21.37 -22.44
C HIS A 31 -11.58 21.99 -22.78
N SER A 32 -10.55 21.75 -21.97
CA SER A 32 -9.19 22.24 -22.21
C SER A 32 -8.13 21.28 -21.66
N MET A 33 -7.53 20.50 -22.56
CA MET A 33 -6.40 19.63 -22.22
C MET A 33 -5.17 20.41 -21.76
N LYS A 34 -4.93 21.60 -22.33
CA LYS A 34 -3.81 22.46 -21.96
C LYS A 34 -3.92 22.93 -20.51
N MET A 35 -5.10 23.36 -20.09
CA MET A 35 -5.35 23.79 -18.70
C MET A 35 -5.08 22.63 -17.73
N ALA A 36 -5.63 21.45 -17.99
CA ALA A 36 -5.42 20.28 -17.14
C ALA A 36 -3.94 19.88 -17.06
N GLY A 37 -3.23 19.93 -18.19
CA GLY A 37 -1.80 19.66 -18.27
C GLY A 37 -0.95 20.65 -17.46
N ILE A 38 -1.24 21.95 -17.56
CA ILE A 38 -0.53 22.99 -16.79
C ILE A 38 -0.73 22.77 -15.28
N VAL A 39 -1.97 22.55 -14.82
CA VAL A 39 -2.25 22.30 -13.40
C VAL A 39 -1.48 21.07 -12.89
N THR A 40 -1.49 19.97 -13.65
CA THR A 40 -0.76 18.73 -13.28
C THR A 40 0.74 18.95 -13.22
N TYR A 41 1.30 19.64 -14.22
CA TYR A 41 2.72 19.90 -14.31
C TYR A 41 3.22 20.79 -13.17
N THR A 42 2.49 21.87 -12.88
CA THR A 42 2.81 22.78 -11.77
C THR A 42 2.72 22.06 -10.42
N GLY A 43 1.66 21.28 -10.18
CA GLY A 43 1.49 20.50 -8.95
C GLY A 43 2.59 19.44 -8.77
N SER A 44 2.93 18.72 -9.83
CA SER A 44 4.01 17.71 -9.82
C SER A 44 5.37 18.32 -9.51
N ASN A 45 5.69 19.48 -10.08
CA ASN A 45 6.93 20.19 -9.75
C ASN A 45 6.94 20.66 -8.30
N LEU A 46 5.84 21.25 -7.82
CA LEU A 46 5.72 21.75 -6.46
C LEU A 46 5.93 20.64 -5.43
N ILE A 47 5.26 19.50 -5.59
CA ILE A 47 5.39 18.39 -4.64
C ILE A 47 6.78 17.73 -4.71
N ARG A 48 7.40 17.70 -5.89
CA ARG A 48 8.79 17.21 -6.05
C ARG A 48 9.79 18.07 -5.29
N GLU A 49 9.66 19.39 -5.37
CA GLU A 49 10.54 20.31 -4.65
C GLU A 49 10.31 20.26 -3.13
N ALA A 50 9.06 20.11 -2.70
CA ALA A 50 8.74 19.87 -1.29
C ALA A 50 9.37 18.56 -0.79
N ARG A 51 9.33 17.49 -1.59
CA ARG A 51 9.98 16.22 -1.29
C ARG A 51 11.50 16.37 -1.19
N GLU A 52 12.14 17.04 -2.15
CA GLU A 52 13.58 17.30 -2.14
C GLU A 52 14.01 18.04 -0.86
N PHE A 53 13.18 18.97 -0.38
CA PHE A 53 13.41 19.59 0.93
C PHE A 53 13.28 18.59 2.07
N CYS A 54 12.20 17.80 2.10
CA CYS A 54 12.01 16.77 3.12
C CYS A 54 13.16 15.75 3.17
N GLU A 55 13.77 15.40 2.03
CA GLU A 55 14.95 14.51 1.96
C GLU A 55 16.21 15.12 2.58
N GLN A 56 16.34 16.45 2.56
CA GLN A 56 17.48 17.14 3.15
C GLN A 56 17.41 17.19 4.68
N VAL A 57 16.20 17.22 5.25
CA VAL A 57 15.97 17.44 6.68
C VAL A 57 15.40 16.24 7.42
N GLY A 58 14.98 15.20 6.71
CA GLY A 58 14.34 14.02 7.27
C GLY A 58 14.25 12.87 6.27
N LEU A 59 13.28 11.99 6.48
CA LEU A 59 13.06 10.81 5.66
C LEU A 59 11.63 10.82 5.11
N PRO A 60 11.41 11.13 3.83
CA PRO A 60 10.10 10.94 3.22
C PRO A 60 9.78 9.45 3.10
N LEU A 61 8.55 9.08 3.45
CA LEU A 61 8.08 7.69 3.47
C LEU A 61 7.19 7.38 2.27
N GLU A 62 6.22 8.26 1.98
CA GLU A 62 5.26 8.10 0.89
C GLU A 62 4.93 9.48 0.32
N LEU A 63 4.79 9.56 -1.01
CA LEU A 63 4.39 10.75 -1.73
C LEU A 63 3.15 10.43 -2.56
N ASP A 64 2.07 11.19 -2.37
CA ASP A 64 0.90 11.19 -3.24
C ASP A 64 0.85 12.49 -4.08
N THR A 65 -0.25 12.74 -4.77
CA THR A 65 -0.42 13.86 -5.71
C THR A 65 -0.07 15.23 -5.10
N ASP A 66 -0.42 15.46 -3.84
CA ASP A 66 -0.34 16.75 -3.16
C ASP A 66 0.09 16.64 -1.69
N GLY A 67 0.50 15.45 -1.23
CA GLY A 67 0.87 15.19 0.16
C GLY A 67 2.15 14.36 0.29
N ILE A 68 2.92 14.63 1.34
CA ILE A 68 4.15 13.91 1.66
C ILE A 68 4.05 13.44 3.11
N TRP A 69 4.18 12.13 3.31
CA TRP A 69 4.43 11.55 4.62
C TRP A 69 5.93 11.57 4.89
N CYS A 70 6.36 12.18 6.00
CA CYS A 70 7.77 12.36 6.31
C CYS A 70 8.04 12.12 7.80
N LEU A 71 9.19 11.50 8.09
CA LEU A 71 9.77 11.45 9.43
C LEU A 71 10.79 12.57 9.58
N LEU A 72 10.53 13.47 10.51
CA LEU A 72 11.50 14.47 10.95
C LEU A 72 12.15 14.01 12.27
N PRO A 73 13.44 14.36 12.51
CA PRO A 73 14.07 14.08 13.79
C PRO A 73 13.28 14.66 14.96
N LYS A 74 13.20 13.96 16.10
CA LYS A 74 12.46 14.43 17.28
C LYS A 74 12.92 15.80 17.82
N ARG A 75 14.19 16.16 17.59
CA ARG A 75 14.77 17.45 17.98
C ARG A 75 14.61 18.54 16.91
N PHE A 76 14.01 18.22 15.76
CA PHE A 76 13.75 19.19 14.71
C PHE A 76 12.77 20.26 15.22
N PRO A 77 12.93 21.55 14.82
CA PRO A 77 12.00 22.59 15.24
C PRO A 77 10.56 22.26 14.81
N ASP A 78 9.68 22.12 15.79
CA ASP A 78 8.27 21.80 15.59
C ASP A 78 7.44 23.10 15.55
N THR A 79 6.69 23.43 16.60
CA THR A 79 5.72 24.52 16.59
C THR A 79 6.11 25.64 17.54
N PHE A 80 6.29 26.84 17.01
CA PHE A 80 6.51 28.05 17.78
C PHE A 80 5.18 28.73 18.12
N LYS A 81 5.13 29.39 19.28
CA LYS A 81 3.96 30.12 19.76
C LYS A 81 4.31 31.58 19.97
N PHE A 82 3.68 32.46 19.20
CA PHE A 82 3.86 33.89 19.30
C PHE A 82 2.69 34.52 20.05
N ARG A 83 2.98 35.29 21.10
CA ARG A 83 1.97 36.05 21.83
C ARG A 83 1.80 37.42 21.17
N MET A 84 0.62 37.67 20.61
CA MET A 84 0.30 38.96 19.99
C MET A 84 -0.05 40.01 21.06
N ARG A 85 0.07 41.30 20.71
CA ARG A 85 -0.28 42.43 21.61
C ARG A 85 -1.71 42.35 22.15
N GLY A 86 -2.64 41.77 21.39
CA GLY A 86 -4.03 41.55 21.78
C GLY A 86 -4.30 40.27 22.58
N GLY A 87 -3.26 39.61 23.13
CA GLY A 87 -3.39 38.41 23.96
C GLY A 87 -3.65 37.10 23.21
N LYS A 88 -3.98 37.15 21.91
CA LYS A 88 -4.12 35.96 21.06
C LYS A 88 -2.77 35.27 20.82
N GLU A 89 -2.76 33.95 20.90
CA GLU A 89 -1.60 33.10 20.59
C GLU A 89 -1.65 32.67 19.12
N LEU A 90 -0.58 32.95 18.38
CA LEU A 90 -0.39 32.47 17.01
C LEU A 90 0.55 31.27 17.03
N LYS A 91 0.05 30.12 16.56
CA LYS A 91 0.86 28.90 16.38
C LYS A 91 1.49 28.92 15.00
N MET A 92 2.78 28.67 14.93
CA MET A 92 3.55 28.60 13.68
C MET A 92 4.35 27.29 13.64
N PRO A 93 3.80 26.25 12.99
CA PRO A 93 4.53 25.02 12.73
C PRO A 93 5.66 25.31 11.76
N TYR A 94 6.91 25.20 12.21
CA TYR A 94 8.09 25.60 11.47
C TYR A 94 8.26 24.86 10.13
N PRO A 95 8.12 23.52 10.04
CA PRO A 95 8.22 22.82 8.75
C PRO A 95 7.19 23.34 7.73
N ASN A 96 5.97 23.62 8.20
CA ASN A 96 4.89 24.17 7.38
C ASN A 96 5.22 25.58 6.87
N CYS A 97 5.69 26.47 7.76
CA CYS A 97 6.07 27.83 7.40
C CYS A 97 7.21 27.85 6.37
N VAL A 98 8.20 26.96 6.51
CA VAL A 98 9.32 26.87 5.55
C VAL A 98 8.85 26.42 4.17
N LEU A 99 8.00 25.39 4.10
CA LEU A 99 7.42 24.93 2.84
C LEU A 99 6.57 26.02 2.18
N ASN A 100 5.69 26.67 2.94
CA ASN A 100 4.84 27.74 2.43
C ASN A 100 5.63 28.98 1.98
N TYR A 101 6.70 29.32 2.68
CA TYR A 101 7.62 30.37 2.25
C TYR A 101 8.26 30.04 0.89
N ARG A 102 8.76 28.81 0.71
CA ARG A 102 9.34 28.36 -0.56
C ARG A 102 8.31 28.34 -1.70
N VAL A 103 7.09 27.88 -1.41
CA VAL A 103 5.99 27.89 -2.38
C VAL A 103 5.67 29.32 -2.80
N ASN A 104 5.58 30.26 -1.85
CA ASN A 104 5.31 31.66 -2.15
C ASN A 104 6.43 32.31 -2.97
N GLN A 105 7.69 32.02 -2.67
CA GLN A 105 8.82 32.58 -3.43
C GLN A 105 8.84 32.13 -4.89
N LYS A 106 8.43 30.89 -5.19
CA LYS A 106 8.59 30.31 -6.53
C LYS A 106 7.31 30.27 -7.37
N TYR A 107 6.16 30.09 -6.74
CA TYR A 107 4.90 29.81 -7.44
C TYR A 107 3.90 30.98 -7.38
N THR A 108 4.31 32.16 -6.90
CA THR A 108 3.44 33.34 -6.89
C THR A 108 3.24 33.89 -8.29
N ASN A 109 1.98 34.10 -8.67
CA ASN A 109 1.64 34.77 -9.91
C ASN A 109 1.69 36.29 -9.70
N HIS A 110 2.77 36.92 -10.14
CA HIS A 110 2.94 38.38 -10.08
C HIS A 110 2.20 39.15 -11.19
N GLN A 111 1.50 38.44 -12.07
CA GLN A 111 0.81 38.99 -13.24
C GLN A 111 -0.71 38.86 -13.15
N TYR A 112 -1.26 38.54 -11.97
CA TYR A 112 -2.70 38.38 -11.79
C TYR A 112 -3.41 39.73 -11.96
N GLN A 113 -4.46 39.79 -12.78
CA GLN A 113 -5.18 41.04 -13.07
C GLN A 113 -6.64 40.92 -12.64
N ASP A 114 -7.11 41.91 -11.88
CA ASP A 114 -8.53 42.11 -11.56
C ASP A 114 -9.03 43.38 -12.24
N ARG A 115 -10.28 43.32 -12.72
CA ARG A 115 -10.96 44.49 -13.26
C ARG A 115 -11.63 45.24 -12.12
N ALA A 116 -11.21 46.48 -11.88
CA ALA A 116 -11.86 47.37 -10.93
C ALA A 116 -13.22 47.85 -11.46
N GLU A 117 -14.05 48.38 -10.56
CA GLU A 117 -15.42 48.84 -10.88
C GLU A 117 -15.42 50.02 -11.88
N ASP A 118 -14.33 50.80 -11.91
CA ASP A 118 -14.05 51.87 -12.88
C ASP A 118 -13.71 51.34 -14.29
N GLY A 119 -13.57 50.02 -14.44
CA GLY A 119 -13.23 49.34 -15.69
C GLY A 119 -11.73 49.19 -15.94
N GLU A 120 -10.87 49.74 -15.07
CA GLU A 120 -9.42 49.63 -15.17
C GLU A 120 -8.91 48.25 -14.69
N TRP A 121 -7.82 47.78 -15.29
CA TRP A 121 -7.17 46.53 -14.89
C TRP A 121 -6.03 46.80 -13.93
N LYS A 122 -6.07 46.18 -12.74
CA LYS A 122 -5.03 46.31 -11.73
C LYS A 122 -4.29 45.00 -11.58
N THR A 123 -2.96 45.05 -11.76
CA THR A 123 -2.08 43.88 -11.57
C THR A 123 -1.73 43.74 -10.09
N LYS A 124 -1.79 42.51 -9.58
CA LYS A 124 -1.41 42.15 -8.22
C LYS A 124 -0.66 40.81 -8.21
N SER A 125 0.04 40.57 -7.11
CA SER A 125 0.63 39.26 -6.84
C SER A 125 -0.39 38.37 -6.13
N GLU A 126 -0.67 37.21 -6.70
CA GLU A 126 -1.66 36.26 -6.18
C GLU A 126 -1.00 34.88 -5.97
N ASN A 127 -1.19 34.32 -4.77
CA ASN A 127 -0.83 32.95 -4.46
C ASN A 127 -1.70 32.43 -3.32
N SER A 128 -2.48 31.39 -3.60
CA SER A 128 -3.38 30.74 -2.65
C SER A 128 -2.98 29.28 -2.39
N ILE A 129 -1.73 28.90 -2.70
CA ILE A 129 -1.22 27.55 -2.51
C ILE A 129 -0.53 27.47 -1.15
N PHE A 130 -1.10 26.65 -0.26
CA PHE A 130 -0.55 26.41 1.07
C PHE A 130 -0.51 24.90 1.35
N PHE A 131 0.62 24.45 1.87
CA PHE A 131 0.68 23.22 2.64
C PHE A 131 0.00 23.43 3.99
N GLU A 132 -0.62 22.36 4.47
CA GLU A 132 -1.04 22.18 5.85
C GLU A 132 -0.20 21.05 6.44
N ILE A 133 0.02 21.09 7.75
CA ILE A 133 0.72 20.02 8.47
C ILE A 133 -0.29 19.32 9.38
N ASP A 134 -0.29 18.00 9.33
CA ASP A 134 -1.07 17.13 10.21
C ASP A 134 -0.13 16.15 10.93
N GLY A 135 -0.45 15.84 12.18
CA GLY A 135 0.44 15.17 13.14
C GLY A 135 1.03 16.11 14.21
N PRO A 136 2.06 15.66 14.97
CA PRO A 136 2.78 14.39 14.82
C PRO A 136 1.91 13.17 15.15
N TYR A 137 2.25 12.04 14.54
CA TYR A 137 1.58 10.75 14.77
C TYR A 137 2.46 9.79 15.57
N LYS A 138 1.84 8.79 16.19
CA LYS A 138 2.53 7.76 16.97
C LYS A 138 3.26 6.76 16.09
N ALA A 139 2.59 6.29 15.05
CA ALA A 139 3.12 5.25 14.17
C ALA A 139 2.52 5.36 12.77
N MET A 140 3.31 4.96 11.79
CA MET A 140 2.89 4.77 10.40
C MET A 140 3.40 3.42 9.92
N LEU A 141 2.52 2.64 9.28
CA LEU A 141 2.80 1.32 8.75
C LEU A 141 2.70 1.37 7.23
N LEU A 142 3.80 1.02 6.55
CA LEU A 142 3.87 0.91 5.10
C LEU A 142 4.13 -0.55 4.71
N PRO A 143 3.31 -1.14 3.81
CA PRO A 143 3.56 -2.47 3.30
C PRO A 143 4.63 -2.43 2.20
N ALA A 144 5.28 -3.57 1.98
CA ALA A 144 6.22 -3.76 0.88
C ALA A 144 5.62 -4.64 -0.22
N SER A 145 6.11 -4.50 -1.46
CA SER A 145 5.71 -5.37 -2.57
C SER A 145 6.35 -6.74 -2.44
N THR A 146 5.68 -7.77 -2.97
CA THR A 146 6.26 -9.10 -3.17
C THR A 146 7.21 -9.17 -4.37
N GLU A 147 7.14 -8.18 -5.26
CA GLU A 147 8.02 -8.01 -6.41
C GLU A 147 9.21 -7.12 -6.05
N GLU A 148 10.41 -7.52 -6.48
CA GLU A 148 11.66 -6.80 -6.25
C GLU A 148 11.61 -5.37 -6.82
N ASP A 149 12.11 -4.41 -6.03
CA ASP A 149 12.22 -2.99 -6.37
C ASP A 149 10.92 -2.30 -6.84
N LYS A 150 9.76 -2.89 -6.51
CA LYS A 150 8.46 -2.23 -6.68
C LYS A 150 7.91 -1.75 -5.35
N PHE A 151 7.40 -0.52 -5.34
CA PHE A 151 6.74 0.06 -4.17
C PHE A 151 5.23 -0.07 -4.26
N LEU A 152 4.58 -0.37 -3.14
CA LEU A 152 3.13 -0.37 -3.02
C LEU A 152 2.62 1.03 -2.69
N LYS A 153 2.32 1.81 -3.74
CA LYS A 153 1.78 3.17 -3.57
C LYS A 153 0.37 3.15 -2.97
N LYS A 154 0.03 4.22 -2.24
CA LYS A 154 -1.31 4.49 -1.67
C LYS A 154 -1.80 3.42 -0.69
N ARG A 155 -0.90 2.74 0.02
CA ARG A 155 -1.23 1.77 1.06
C ARG A 155 -0.49 2.11 2.34
N TYR A 156 -1.19 2.55 3.37
CA TYR A 156 -0.61 2.88 4.67
C TYR A 156 -1.67 2.93 5.77
N ALA A 157 -1.22 2.70 7.01
CA ALA A 157 -2.02 2.84 8.22
C ALA A 157 -1.30 3.80 9.17
N VAL A 158 -1.99 4.79 9.70
CA VAL A 158 -1.44 5.85 10.56
C VAL A 158 -2.21 5.86 11.87
N PHE A 159 -1.49 5.97 12.99
CA PHE A 159 -2.04 5.91 14.33
C PHE A 159 -1.71 7.15 15.15
N GLU A 160 -2.68 7.61 15.92
CA GLU A 160 -2.54 8.67 16.90
C GLU A 160 -1.83 8.20 18.18
N PHE A 161 -1.43 9.16 19.01
CA PHE A 161 -0.80 8.88 20.30
C PHE A 161 -1.69 8.14 21.29
N ASP A 162 -3.01 8.34 21.22
CA ASP A 162 -3.99 7.58 22.00
C ASP A 162 -4.20 6.14 21.52
N GLY A 163 -3.59 5.77 20.38
CA GLY A 163 -3.71 4.46 19.75
C GLY A 163 -4.89 4.31 18.80
N SER A 164 -5.68 5.37 18.59
CA SER A 164 -6.73 5.39 17.57
C SER A 164 -6.16 5.44 16.16
N LEU A 165 -6.92 4.90 15.21
CA LEU A 165 -6.54 4.86 13.80
C LEU A 165 -6.87 6.20 13.13
N ALA A 166 -5.86 7.03 12.87
CA ALA A 166 -6.01 8.32 12.20
C ALA A 166 -6.42 8.13 10.74
N GLU A 167 -5.66 7.30 10.01
CA GLU A 167 -5.89 7.09 8.60
C GLU A 167 -5.56 5.66 8.16
N LEU A 168 -6.38 5.11 7.26
CA LEU A 168 -6.19 3.79 6.65
C LEU A 168 -6.51 3.88 5.17
N LYS A 169 -5.49 3.65 4.33
CA LYS A 169 -5.60 3.76 2.87
C LYS A 169 -5.17 2.49 2.17
N GLY A 170 -5.90 2.17 1.10
CA GLY A 170 -5.50 1.16 0.12
C GLY A 170 -5.61 -0.30 0.57
N PHE A 171 -5.78 -0.58 1.86
CA PHE A 171 -5.96 -1.93 2.41
C PHE A 171 -7.34 -2.52 2.19
N GLU A 172 -7.40 -3.85 2.25
CA GLU A 172 -8.57 -4.68 1.98
C GLU A 172 -9.67 -4.50 3.04
N VAL A 173 -9.33 -4.08 4.27
CA VAL A 173 -10.29 -3.80 5.38
C VAL A 173 -11.51 -2.98 4.95
N LYS A 174 -11.30 -1.88 4.22
CA LYS A 174 -12.37 -0.94 3.82
C LYS A 174 -12.95 -1.24 2.44
N ARG A 175 -12.45 -2.26 1.73
CA ARG A 175 -12.89 -2.61 0.37
C ARG A 175 -14.07 -3.57 0.42
N ARG A 176 -15.07 -3.35 -0.43
CA ARG A 176 -16.19 -4.29 -0.57
C ARG A 176 -15.77 -5.47 -1.44
N GLY A 177 -16.13 -6.68 -1.02
CA GLY A 177 -15.96 -7.92 -1.80
C GLY A 177 -14.58 -8.56 -1.78
N GLU A 178 -13.67 -8.05 -0.94
CA GLU A 178 -12.41 -8.73 -0.63
C GLU A 178 -12.64 -9.90 0.33
N LEU A 179 -11.70 -10.84 0.34
CA LEU A 179 -11.73 -12.02 1.22
C LEU A 179 -11.82 -11.61 2.70
N ARG A 180 -12.86 -12.07 3.38
CA ARG A 180 -13.16 -11.66 4.75
C ARG A 180 -12.06 -12.05 5.73
N LEU A 181 -11.44 -13.21 5.55
CA LEU A 181 -10.25 -13.65 6.28
C LEU A 181 -9.16 -12.57 6.36
N ILE A 182 -8.82 -11.96 5.21
CA ILE A 182 -7.80 -10.93 5.12
C ILE A 182 -8.26 -9.65 5.82
N GLN A 183 -9.53 -9.28 5.68
CA GLN A 183 -10.07 -8.08 6.33
C GLN A 183 -10.03 -8.18 7.85
N VAL A 184 -10.41 -9.33 8.40
CA VAL A 184 -10.38 -9.57 9.85
C VAL A 184 -8.94 -9.60 10.35
N PHE A 185 -8.06 -10.34 9.67
CA PHE A 185 -6.63 -10.34 9.99
C PHE A 185 -6.05 -8.92 10.01
N GLN A 186 -6.31 -8.11 8.98
CA GLN A 186 -5.82 -6.74 8.91
C GLN A 186 -6.37 -5.85 10.03
N THR A 187 -7.64 -6.05 10.40
CA THR A 187 -8.27 -5.31 11.50
C THR A 187 -7.59 -5.63 12.84
N GLU A 188 -7.17 -6.87 13.05
CA GLU A 188 -6.46 -7.29 14.27
C GLU A 188 -4.97 -6.92 14.28
N VAL A 189 -4.30 -7.02 13.12
CA VAL A 189 -2.85 -6.84 13.03
C VAL A 189 -2.42 -5.38 13.13
N PHE A 190 -3.19 -4.43 12.59
CA PHE A 190 -2.76 -3.03 12.59
C PHE A 190 -2.60 -2.46 14.00
N PRO A 191 -3.55 -2.62 14.94
CA PRO A 191 -3.36 -2.22 16.33
C PRO A 191 -2.27 -3.04 17.04
N ALA A 192 -2.00 -4.28 16.60
CA ALA A 192 -0.95 -5.11 17.19
C ALA A 192 0.47 -4.54 16.95
N PHE A 193 0.68 -3.79 15.87
CA PHE A 193 1.94 -3.07 15.64
C PHE A 193 2.22 -1.96 16.67
N LEU A 194 1.23 -1.55 17.46
CA LEU A 194 1.42 -0.60 18.56
C LEU A 194 1.82 -1.28 19.88
N LYS A 195 1.85 -2.62 19.92
CA LYS A 195 2.20 -3.40 21.10
C LYS A 195 3.68 -3.72 21.08
N GLY A 196 4.35 -3.57 22.23
CA GLY A 196 5.78 -3.81 22.40
C GLY A 196 6.57 -2.53 22.66
N SER A 197 7.80 -2.72 23.13
CA SER A 197 8.73 -1.66 23.54
C SER A 197 9.92 -1.50 22.56
N SER A 198 10.21 -2.53 21.76
CA SER A 198 11.21 -2.52 20.69
C SER A 198 10.62 -3.00 19.36
N LYS A 199 11.31 -2.74 18.24
CA LYS A 199 10.86 -3.20 16.92
C LYS A 199 10.81 -4.72 16.85
N GLU A 200 11.81 -5.39 17.41
CA GLU A 200 11.93 -6.85 17.46
C GLU A 200 10.76 -7.46 18.24
N GLU A 201 10.39 -6.86 19.37
CA GLU A 201 9.23 -7.28 20.16
C GLU A 201 7.92 -7.10 19.38
N VAL A 202 7.73 -5.95 18.73
CA VAL A 202 6.56 -5.65 17.87
C VAL A 202 6.42 -6.71 16.77
N TYR A 203 7.49 -6.98 16.03
CA TYR A 203 7.46 -7.97 14.95
C TYR A 203 7.30 -9.40 15.47
N SER A 204 7.80 -9.74 16.67
CA SER A 204 7.54 -11.02 17.32
C SER A 204 6.05 -11.22 17.65
N ILE A 205 5.41 -10.21 18.24
CA ILE A 205 3.96 -10.23 18.54
C ILE A 205 3.13 -10.42 17.26
N VAL A 206 3.46 -9.66 16.21
CA VAL A 206 2.76 -9.73 14.93
C VAL A 206 3.03 -11.05 14.20
N GLY A 207 4.25 -11.59 14.30
CA GLY A 207 4.63 -12.90 13.77
C GLY A 207 3.87 -14.05 14.44
N GLN A 208 3.71 -14.01 15.77
CA GLN A 208 2.88 -14.96 16.51
C GLN A 208 1.41 -14.90 16.06
N MET A 209 0.87 -13.70 15.83
CA MET A 209 -0.47 -13.53 15.28
C MET A 209 -0.59 -14.16 13.89
N ALA A 210 0.39 -13.97 13.00
CA ALA A 210 0.40 -14.60 11.68
C ALA A 210 0.40 -16.13 11.78
N ASN A 211 1.20 -16.71 12.67
CA ASN A 211 1.23 -18.16 12.92
C ASN A 211 -0.14 -18.70 13.37
N ARG A 212 -0.81 -18.00 14.30
CA ARG A 212 -2.16 -18.38 14.74
C ARG A 212 -3.16 -18.40 13.58
N TRP A 213 -3.09 -17.42 12.68
CA TRP A 213 -3.95 -17.37 11.50
C TRP A 213 -3.62 -18.46 10.47
N LEU A 214 -2.36 -18.91 10.38
CA LEU A 214 -2.00 -20.10 9.59
C LEU A 214 -2.60 -21.37 10.20
N ASP A 215 -2.59 -21.51 11.53
CA ASP A 215 -3.15 -22.69 12.21
C ASP A 215 -4.65 -22.85 11.91
N VAL A 216 -5.38 -21.74 11.79
CA VAL A 216 -6.80 -21.77 11.38
C VAL A 216 -6.98 -22.40 10.00
N ILE A 217 -6.16 -22.02 9.01
CA ILE A 217 -6.22 -22.60 7.66
C ILE A 217 -5.75 -24.07 7.67
N GLU A 218 -4.67 -24.39 8.38
CA GLU A 218 -4.10 -25.75 8.41
C GLU A 218 -5.01 -26.74 9.15
N SER A 219 -5.78 -26.26 10.13
CA SER A 219 -6.85 -27.03 10.77
C SER A 219 -8.05 -27.29 9.84
N ARG A 220 -8.09 -26.67 8.65
CA ARG A 220 -9.19 -26.76 7.67
C ARG A 220 -10.56 -26.43 8.26
N GLY A 221 -10.61 -25.49 9.20
CA GLY A 221 -11.84 -25.07 9.86
C GLY A 221 -12.54 -26.19 10.65
N LYS A 222 -11.80 -27.20 11.15
CA LYS A 222 -12.37 -28.32 11.93
C LYS A 222 -13.13 -27.87 13.19
N THR A 223 -12.70 -26.78 13.81
CA THR A 223 -13.32 -26.22 15.02
C THR A 223 -14.33 -25.12 14.73
N MET A 224 -14.60 -24.83 13.46
CA MET A 224 -15.49 -23.76 13.01
C MET A 224 -16.81 -24.35 12.51
N THR A 225 -17.91 -23.63 12.70
CA THR A 225 -19.20 -23.99 12.09
C THR A 225 -19.18 -23.74 10.58
N ASP A 226 -20.13 -24.31 9.85
CA ASP A 226 -20.23 -24.11 8.38
C ASP A 226 -20.46 -22.63 8.03
N ASP A 227 -21.26 -21.93 8.81
CA ASP A 227 -21.51 -20.49 8.62
C ASP A 227 -20.23 -19.67 8.86
N GLU A 228 -19.41 -20.03 9.84
CA GLU A 228 -18.11 -19.40 10.07
C GLU A 228 -17.15 -19.67 8.91
N VAL A 229 -17.08 -20.90 8.40
CA VAL A 229 -16.25 -21.22 7.23
C VAL A 229 -16.69 -20.41 6.01
N ILE A 230 -17.99 -20.31 5.75
CA ILE A 230 -18.54 -19.46 4.68
C ILE A 230 -18.15 -17.99 4.94
N TYR A 231 -18.34 -17.49 6.16
CA TYR A 231 -18.04 -16.11 6.51
C TYR A 231 -16.59 -15.73 6.22
N PHE A 232 -15.62 -16.58 6.59
CA PHE A 232 -14.20 -16.27 6.43
C PHE A 232 -13.65 -16.54 5.03
N PHE A 233 -14.08 -17.64 4.39
CA PHE A 233 -13.47 -18.13 3.16
C PHE A 233 -14.24 -17.79 1.89
N SER A 234 -15.52 -17.40 1.99
CA SER A 234 -16.25 -16.93 0.81
C SER A 234 -15.85 -15.52 0.39
N GLU A 235 -15.95 -15.26 -0.90
CA GLU A 235 -15.88 -13.92 -1.48
C GLU A 235 -17.25 -13.53 -2.02
N SER A 236 -17.57 -12.23 -1.96
CA SER A 236 -18.77 -11.68 -2.55
C SER A 236 -18.38 -10.60 -3.55
N LYS A 237 -18.53 -10.87 -4.84
CA LYS A 237 -18.13 -9.93 -5.89
C LYS A 237 -19.33 -9.52 -6.73
N SER A 238 -19.56 -8.22 -6.80
CA SER A 238 -20.61 -7.63 -7.64
C SER A 238 -20.13 -7.44 -9.07
N MET A 239 -21.00 -7.72 -10.04
CA MET A 239 -20.75 -7.48 -11.46
C MET A 239 -21.41 -6.17 -11.90
N SER A 240 -20.65 -5.29 -12.56
CA SER A 240 -21.19 -4.03 -13.11
C SER A 240 -21.90 -4.22 -14.45
N LYS A 241 -21.50 -5.22 -15.24
CA LYS A 241 -22.13 -5.62 -16.50
C LYS A 241 -22.75 -7.00 -16.36
N SER A 242 -23.75 -7.31 -17.18
CA SER A 242 -24.31 -8.65 -17.26
C SER A 242 -23.31 -9.65 -17.86
N VAL A 243 -23.60 -10.93 -17.71
CA VAL A 243 -22.76 -12.00 -18.27
C VAL A 243 -22.79 -11.94 -19.80
N GLU A 244 -23.95 -11.71 -20.39
CA GLU A 244 -24.13 -11.59 -21.84
C GLU A 244 -23.34 -10.40 -22.42
N ALA A 245 -23.38 -9.24 -21.75
CA ALA A 245 -22.63 -8.06 -22.15
C ALA A 245 -21.10 -8.21 -21.99
N SER A 246 -20.66 -9.21 -21.23
CA SER A 246 -19.22 -9.49 -21.00
C SER A 246 -18.60 -10.38 -22.09
N GLY A 247 -19.42 -10.98 -22.97
CA GLY A 247 -18.95 -11.76 -24.12
C GLY A 247 -18.06 -12.95 -23.74
N ALA A 248 -16.88 -13.05 -24.37
CA ALA A 248 -15.93 -14.15 -24.16
C ALA A 248 -15.02 -13.98 -22.94
N TYR A 249 -15.16 -12.90 -22.17
CA TYR A 249 -14.32 -12.66 -21.00
C TYR A 249 -14.59 -13.69 -19.89
N LYS A 250 -13.54 -14.30 -19.34
CA LYS A 250 -13.63 -15.26 -18.23
C LYS A 250 -13.25 -14.56 -16.92
N SER A 251 -14.09 -14.69 -15.90
CA SER A 251 -13.80 -14.24 -14.53
C SER A 251 -14.50 -15.12 -13.50
N VAL A 252 -14.01 -15.10 -12.25
CA VAL A 252 -14.62 -15.85 -11.15
C VAL A 252 -16.10 -15.50 -10.97
N GLN A 253 -16.48 -14.24 -11.17
CA GLN A 253 -17.88 -13.80 -11.09
C GLN A 253 -18.72 -14.38 -12.22
N ILE A 254 -18.20 -14.38 -13.45
CA ILE A 254 -18.92 -14.92 -14.61
C ILE A 254 -19.13 -16.43 -14.48
N THR A 255 -18.11 -17.18 -14.06
CA THR A 255 -18.25 -18.62 -13.80
C THR A 255 -19.30 -18.88 -12.72
N THR A 256 -19.26 -18.10 -11.62
CA THR A 256 -20.22 -18.26 -10.51
C THR A 256 -21.65 -17.93 -10.96
N ALA A 257 -21.84 -16.85 -11.73
CA ALA A 257 -23.13 -16.44 -12.25
C ALA A 257 -23.72 -17.50 -13.21
N LYS A 258 -22.91 -18.06 -14.12
CA LYS A 258 -23.32 -19.17 -14.98
C LYS A 258 -23.75 -20.39 -14.17
N ARG A 259 -22.94 -20.79 -13.17
CA ARG A 259 -23.27 -21.90 -12.27
C ARG A 259 -24.55 -21.65 -11.49
N LEU A 260 -24.80 -20.41 -11.03
CA LEU A 260 -26.04 -20.04 -10.34
C LEU A 260 -27.26 -20.09 -11.27
N ALA A 261 -27.12 -19.63 -12.52
CA ALA A 261 -28.17 -19.69 -13.52
C ALA A 261 -28.59 -21.14 -13.80
N ASP A 262 -27.60 -22.01 -14.05
CA ASP A 262 -27.82 -23.43 -14.32
C ASP A 262 -28.41 -24.17 -13.09
N PHE A 263 -27.87 -23.89 -11.90
CA PHE A 263 -28.27 -24.52 -10.64
C PHE A 263 -29.69 -24.14 -10.20
N LEU A 264 -30.04 -22.86 -10.30
CA LEU A 264 -31.34 -22.36 -9.84
C LEU A 264 -32.39 -22.33 -10.96
N GLY A 265 -31.99 -22.52 -12.22
CA GLY A 265 -32.86 -22.39 -13.39
C GLY A 265 -33.36 -20.96 -13.63
N VAL A 266 -32.60 -19.94 -13.17
CA VAL A 266 -33.00 -18.53 -13.27
C VAL A 266 -32.07 -17.76 -14.19
N ASP A 267 -32.57 -17.43 -15.39
CA ASP A 267 -31.86 -16.66 -16.41
C ASP A 267 -31.47 -15.24 -16.01
N SER A 268 -32.11 -14.68 -14.96
CA SER A 268 -31.78 -13.34 -14.48
C SER A 268 -30.31 -13.21 -14.10
N PHE A 269 -29.68 -14.30 -13.63
CA PHE A 269 -28.24 -14.36 -13.32
C PHE A 269 -27.32 -14.09 -14.53
N LEU A 270 -27.83 -14.24 -15.76
CA LEU A 270 -27.07 -13.99 -16.99
C LEU A 270 -27.38 -12.62 -17.60
N LYS A 271 -28.64 -12.19 -17.51
CA LYS A 271 -29.19 -11.01 -18.20
C LYS A 271 -29.06 -9.73 -17.38
N ASP A 272 -29.23 -9.82 -16.06
CA ASP A 272 -29.25 -8.64 -15.20
C ASP A 272 -27.84 -8.11 -14.92
N SER A 273 -27.77 -6.81 -14.62
CA SER A 273 -26.55 -6.15 -14.14
C SER A 273 -26.63 -5.91 -12.63
N GLY A 274 -25.48 -5.75 -11.96
CA GLY A 274 -25.45 -5.50 -10.51
C GLY A 274 -25.57 -6.76 -9.63
N ILE A 275 -25.49 -7.95 -10.22
CA ILE A 275 -25.60 -9.21 -9.47
C ILE A 275 -24.39 -9.41 -8.55
N SER A 276 -24.66 -9.78 -7.30
CA SER A 276 -23.64 -10.20 -6.33
C SER A 276 -23.44 -11.70 -6.37
N CYS A 277 -22.22 -12.13 -6.73
CA CYS A 277 -21.83 -13.53 -6.77
C CYS A 277 -21.09 -13.88 -5.49
N HIS A 278 -21.69 -14.75 -4.66
CA HIS A 278 -21.05 -15.30 -3.46
C HIS A 278 -20.43 -16.66 -3.78
N MET A 279 -19.11 -16.77 -3.66
CA MET A 279 -18.35 -17.93 -4.13
C MET A 279 -17.25 -18.41 -3.17
N LEU A 280 -16.88 -19.68 -3.34
CA LEU A 280 -15.70 -20.33 -2.78
C LEU A 280 -14.83 -20.88 -3.92
N ILE A 281 -13.53 -21.03 -3.69
CA ILE A 281 -12.62 -21.67 -4.65
C ILE A 281 -12.42 -23.14 -4.25
N ALA A 282 -12.72 -24.05 -5.16
CA ALA A 282 -12.60 -25.49 -4.94
C ALA A 282 -11.22 -26.04 -5.33
N ASN A 283 -10.78 -27.12 -4.68
CA ASN A 283 -9.48 -27.76 -4.91
C ASN A 283 -9.40 -28.56 -6.23
N LYS A 284 -10.55 -28.92 -6.82
CA LYS A 284 -10.68 -29.65 -8.07
C LYS A 284 -11.40 -28.81 -9.14
N PRO A 285 -11.11 -29.02 -10.43
CA PRO A 285 -10.09 -29.93 -10.98
C PRO A 285 -8.66 -29.39 -10.81
N HIS A 286 -7.68 -30.25 -10.51
CA HIS A 286 -6.30 -29.83 -10.15
C HIS A 286 -5.57 -29.02 -11.23
N ASN A 287 -5.89 -29.21 -12.51
CA ASN A 287 -5.26 -28.50 -13.63
C ASN A 287 -6.07 -27.30 -14.12
N ALA A 288 -7.15 -26.94 -13.44
CA ALA A 288 -8.01 -25.84 -13.83
C ALA A 288 -7.61 -24.52 -13.17
N SER A 289 -7.81 -23.42 -13.91
CA SER A 289 -7.58 -22.07 -13.38
C SER A 289 -8.50 -21.75 -12.20
N CYS A 290 -8.10 -20.83 -11.32
CA CYS A 290 -8.94 -20.39 -10.19
C CYS A 290 -10.33 -19.91 -10.64
N THR A 291 -10.41 -19.33 -11.85
CA THR A 291 -11.67 -18.88 -12.47
C THR A 291 -12.65 -20.02 -12.72
N GLU A 292 -12.17 -21.20 -13.09
CA GLU A 292 -13.00 -22.37 -13.41
C GLU A 292 -13.37 -23.16 -12.15
N ARG A 293 -12.61 -22.98 -11.06
CA ARG A 293 -12.82 -23.63 -9.76
C ARG A 293 -13.79 -22.90 -8.83
N ALA A 294 -14.34 -21.76 -9.25
CA ALA A 294 -15.24 -20.94 -8.43
C ALA A 294 -16.65 -21.57 -8.28
N ILE A 295 -17.04 -21.97 -7.07
CA ILE A 295 -18.32 -22.61 -6.75
C ILE A 295 -19.23 -21.64 -5.99
N PRO A 296 -20.52 -21.50 -6.35
CA PRO A 296 -21.45 -20.68 -5.60
C PRO A 296 -21.74 -21.27 -4.22
N VAL A 297 -21.65 -20.45 -3.16
CA VAL A 297 -21.88 -20.87 -1.77
C VAL A 297 -23.26 -21.52 -1.57
N LYS A 298 -24.26 -21.06 -2.34
CA LYS A 298 -25.66 -21.52 -2.23
C LYS A 298 -25.84 -23.02 -2.47
N ILE A 299 -24.88 -23.70 -3.12
CA ILE A 299 -24.93 -25.16 -3.31
C ILE A 299 -24.87 -25.93 -2.00
N PHE A 300 -24.20 -25.38 -0.97
CA PHE A 300 -24.05 -26.05 0.31
C PHE A 300 -25.34 -26.07 1.14
N SER A 301 -26.28 -25.19 0.83
CA SER A 301 -27.64 -25.17 1.41
C SER A 301 -28.67 -25.98 0.61
N ALA A 302 -28.28 -26.58 -0.53
CA ALA A 302 -29.18 -27.36 -1.37
C ALA A 302 -29.38 -28.80 -0.86
N ASP A 303 -30.47 -29.43 -1.30
CA ASP A 303 -30.78 -30.84 -1.04
C ASP A 303 -29.64 -31.77 -1.50
N HIS A 304 -29.48 -32.91 -0.83
CA HIS A 304 -28.33 -33.80 -1.03
C HIS A 304 -28.17 -34.28 -2.48
N GLU A 305 -29.24 -34.70 -3.16
CA GLU A 305 -29.16 -35.17 -4.55
C GLU A 305 -28.81 -34.05 -5.54
N VAL A 306 -29.35 -32.85 -5.32
CA VAL A 306 -29.04 -31.67 -6.14
C VAL A 306 -27.59 -31.26 -5.95
N LYS A 307 -27.14 -31.18 -4.70
CA LYS A 307 -25.76 -30.89 -4.31
C LYS A 307 -24.78 -31.88 -4.96
N LYS A 308 -25.08 -33.18 -4.88
CA LYS A 308 -24.28 -34.26 -5.46
C LYS A 308 -24.15 -34.15 -6.98
N MET A 309 -25.26 -33.94 -7.69
CA MET A 309 -25.26 -33.80 -9.15
C MET A 309 -24.35 -32.65 -9.60
N TRP A 310 -24.57 -31.45 -9.06
CA TRP A 310 -23.84 -30.25 -9.47
C TRP A 310 -22.37 -30.26 -9.05
N LEU A 311 -22.06 -30.72 -7.83
CA LEU A 311 -20.67 -30.79 -7.37
C LEU A 311 -19.83 -31.77 -8.20
N ARG A 312 -20.37 -32.94 -8.56
CA ARG A 312 -19.68 -33.88 -9.46
C ARG A 312 -19.40 -33.27 -10.83
N GLN A 313 -20.36 -32.54 -11.38
CA GLN A 313 -20.20 -31.84 -12.65
C GLN A 313 -19.17 -30.71 -12.57
N TRP A 314 -19.24 -29.85 -11.55
CA TRP A 314 -18.35 -28.69 -11.40
C TRP A 314 -16.92 -29.04 -11.01
N LEU A 315 -16.73 -30.10 -10.20
CA LEU A 315 -15.43 -30.61 -9.80
C LEU A 315 -14.84 -31.59 -10.83
N GLN A 316 -15.62 -31.96 -11.86
CA GLN A 316 -15.27 -32.98 -12.87
C GLN A 316 -14.87 -34.32 -12.25
N ASP A 317 -15.57 -34.73 -11.21
CA ASP A 317 -15.28 -35.94 -10.43
C ASP A 317 -16.55 -36.75 -10.19
N SER A 318 -16.83 -37.70 -11.08
CA SER A 318 -17.98 -38.60 -10.97
C SER A 318 -17.89 -39.56 -9.78
N SER A 319 -16.69 -39.78 -9.25
CA SER A 319 -16.42 -40.69 -8.13
C SER A 319 -16.57 -40.03 -6.75
N LEU A 320 -16.84 -38.72 -6.70
CA LEU A 320 -16.97 -37.97 -5.46
C LEU A 320 -18.05 -38.57 -4.55
N THR A 321 -17.66 -38.95 -3.33
CA THR A 321 -18.51 -39.51 -2.28
C THR A 321 -18.68 -38.56 -1.09
N ASP A 322 -17.68 -37.72 -0.82
CA ASP A 322 -17.73 -36.71 0.23
C ASP A 322 -18.13 -35.35 -0.36
N PHE A 323 -19.23 -34.80 0.16
CA PHE A 323 -19.81 -33.51 -0.26
C PHE A 323 -19.71 -32.46 0.85
N ASP A 324 -18.88 -32.71 1.87
CA ASP A 324 -18.58 -31.70 2.88
C ASP A 324 -17.84 -30.51 2.25
N MET A 325 -18.17 -29.31 2.72
CA MET A 325 -17.57 -28.08 2.20
C MET A 325 -16.05 -28.06 2.43
N ARG A 326 -15.55 -28.60 3.56
CA ARG A 326 -14.12 -28.55 3.92
C ARG A 326 -13.27 -29.49 3.08
N SER A 327 -13.83 -30.54 2.49
CA SER A 327 -13.09 -31.40 1.56
C SER A 327 -13.01 -30.83 0.14
N ILE A 328 -13.93 -29.92 -0.19
CA ILE A 328 -14.02 -29.27 -1.51
C ILE A 328 -13.21 -27.98 -1.57
N ILE A 329 -13.15 -27.20 -0.50
CA ILE A 329 -12.39 -25.93 -0.44
C ILE A 329 -10.90 -26.15 -0.78
N ASP A 330 -10.36 -25.27 -1.62
CA ASP A 330 -8.91 -25.17 -1.86
C ASP A 330 -8.21 -24.40 -0.74
N TRP A 331 -7.89 -25.09 0.34
CA TRP A 331 -7.19 -24.50 1.48
C TRP A 331 -5.82 -23.93 1.11
N GLU A 332 -5.13 -24.49 0.11
CA GLU A 332 -3.81 -24.00 -0.32
C GLU A 332 -3.94 -22.66 -1.04
N TYR A 333 -4.96 -22.49 -1.89
CA TYR A 333 -5.27 -21.18 -2.49
C TYR A 333 -5.48 -20.08 -1.43
N TYR A 334 -6.23 -20.36 -0.38
CA TYR A 334 -6.45 -19.39 0.70
C TYR A 334 -5.20 -19.19 1.55
N LYS A 335 -4.40 -20.24 1.77
CA LYS A 335 -3.09 -20.16 2.43
C LYS A 335 -2.14 -19.24 1.68
N ASP A 336 -1.99 -19.43 0.37
CA ASP A 336 -1.10 -18.61 -0.48
C ASP A 336 -1.49 -17.14 -0.45
N ARG A 337 -2.80 -16.84 -0.53
CA ARG A 337 -3.28 -15.46 -0.43
C ARG A 337 -2.98 -14.83 0.92
N LEU A 338 -3.15 -15.57 2.01
CA LEU A 338 -2.84 -15.09 3.34
C LEU A 338 -1.32 -14.91 3.54
N CYS A 339 -0.51 -15.87 3.09
CA CYS A 339 0.95 -15.77 3.07
C CYS A 339 1.44 -14.56 2.28
N ALA A 340 0.83 -14.25 1.13
CA ALA A 340 1.16 -13.03 0.38
C ALA A 340 0.86 -11.76 1.18
N VAL A 341 -0.19 -11.73 1.99
CA VAL A 341 -0.47 -10.61 2.90
C VAL A 341 0.59 -10.53 4.01
N PHE A 342 0.99 -11.66 4.59
CA PHE A 342 2.05 -11.70 5.60
C PHE A 342 3.40 -11.24 5.07
N GLN A 343 3.77 -11.64 3.84
CA GLN A 343 4.97 -11.14 3.18
C GLN A 343 4.94 -9.61 3.04
N LYS A 344 3.83 -9.05 2.55
CA LYS A 344 3.69 -7.60 2.32
C LYS A 344 3.68 -6.78 3.60
N LEU A 345 3.05 -7.26 4.68
CA LEU A 345 2.88 -6.49 5.92
C LEU A 345 3.95 -6.77 6.97
N ILE A 346 4.50 -7.98 6.99
CA ILE A 346 5.32 -8.46 8.09
C ILE A 346 6.72 -8.81 7.60
N SER A 347 6.87 -9.87 6.78
CA SER A 347 8.20 -10.46 6.50
C SER A 347 9.11 -9.54 5.69
N ILE A 348 8.61 -8.95 4.60
CA ILE A 348 9.43 -8.08 3.73
C ILE A 348 9.77 -6.75 4.45
N PRO A 349 8.82 -6.05 5.11
CA PRO A 349 9.16 -4.89 5.93
C PRO A 349 10.14 -5.19 7.07
N ALA A 350 10.03 -6.36 7.73
CA ALA A 350 10.98 -6.78 8.76
C ALA A 350 12.40 -6.90 8.20
N ALA A 351 12.56 -7.51 7.02
CA ALA A 351 13.86 -7.63 6.34
C ALA A 351 14.48 -6.25 6.04
N TYR A 352 13.70 -5.32 5.48
CA TYR A 352 14.17 -3.94 5.21
C TYR A 352 14.56 -3.18 6.48
N GLN A 353 13.96 -3.53 7.62
CA GLN A 353 14.29 -2.95 8.91
C GLN A 353 15.37 -3.73 9.69
N LYS A 354 15.99 -4.74 9.07
CA LYS A 354 17.02 -5.59 9.67
C LYS A 354 16.52 -6.35 10.90
N ILE A 355 15.34 -6.95 10.79
CA ILE A 355 14.74 -7.80 11.81
C ILE A 355 14.58 -9.21 11.24
N SER A 356 15.04 -10.23 11.97
CA SER A 356 14.94 -11.63 11.55
C SER A 356 13.49 -12.05 11.28
N ASN A 357 13.29 -13.06 10.43
CA ASN A 357 11.97 -13.43 9.95
C ASN A 357 11.01 -13.77 11.11
N PRO A 358 9.99 -12.93 11.38
CA PRO A 358 9.08 -13.13 12.50
C PRO A 358 8.09 -14.29 12.26
N CYS A 359 7.96 -14.77 11.01
CA CYS A 359 7.09 -15.89 10.66
C CYS A 359 7.83 -16.85 9.70
N PRO A 360 8.68 -17.75 10.23
CA PRO A 360 9.47 -18.69 9.41
C PRO A 360 8.64 -19.67 8.57
N ARG A 361 7.39 -19.93 8.96
CA ARG A 361 6.45 -20.79 8.21
C ARG A 361 6.05 -20.20 6.86
N VAL A 362 6.15 -18.88 6.70
CA VAL A 362 5.85 -18.19 5.44
C VAL A 362 7.09 -18.21 4.57
N LYS A 363 7.02 -18.97 3.47
CA LYS A 363 8.07 -18.93 2.45
C LYS A 363 8.17 -17.51 1.89
N VAL A 364 9.36 -16.92 1.94
CA VAL A 364 9.62 -15.59 1.38
C VAL A 364 10.12 -15.70 -0.06
N PRO A 365 9.95 -14.64 -0.89
CA PRO A 365 10.49 -14.62 -2.24
C PRO A 365 12.01 -14.87 -2.29
N GLU A 366 12.49 -15.52 -3.35
CA GLU A 366 13.90 -15.87 -3.49
C GLU A 366 14.82 -14.64 -3.55
N TRP A 367 14.40 -13.58 -4.23
CA TRP A 367 15.14 -12.32 -4.29
C TRP A 367 15.39 -11.72 -2.90
N LEU A 368 14.43 -11.87 -1.97
CA LEU A 368 14.56 -11.36 -0.61
C LEU A 368 15.64 -12.13 0.15
N ARG A 369 15.64 -13.47 0.04
CA ARG A 369 16.67 -14.33 0.66
C ARG A 369 18.06 -13.99 0.14
N LYS A 370 18.20 -13.83 -1.17
CA LYS A 370 19.46 -13.44 -1.80
C LYS A 370 19.96 -12.09 -1.26
N ARG A 371 19.08 -11.10 -1.18
CA ARG A 371 19.41 -9.75 -0.67
C ARG A 371 19.80 -9.77 0.81
N VAL A 372 19.12 -10.57 1.63
CA VAL A 372 19.47 -10.76 3.05
C VAL A 372 20.83 -11.46 3.19
N ALA A 373 21.10 -12.48 2.38
CA ALA A 373 22.38 -13.16 2.37
C ALA A 373 23.53 -12.21 2.00
N GLU A 374 23.34 -11.37 0.97
CA GLU A 374 24.30 -10.34 0.58
C GLU A 374 24.52 -9.28 1.67
N GLN A 375 23.49 -8.93 2.44
CA GLN A 375 23.61 -7.99 3.56
C GLN A 375 24.34 -8.60 4.76
N ASN A 376 24.16 -9.89 5.01
CA ASN A 376 24.85 -10.62 6.09
C ASN A 376 26.28 -11.02 5.72
N ASP A 377 26.64 -10.98 4.43
CA ASP A 377 27.97 -11.33 3.97
C ASP A 377 29.01 -10.33 4.51
N ARG A 378 30.05 -10.90 5.13
CA ARG A 378 31.19 -10.14 5.66
C ARG A 378 32.05 -9.53 4.56
N PHE A 379 32.04 -10.13 3.36
CA PHE A 379 32.86 -9.71 2.23
C PHE A 379 32.01 -9.04 1.15
N GLN A 380 31.62 -7.78 1.40
CA GLN A 380 30.89 -7.00 0.40
C GLN A 380 31.81 -6.63 -0.77
N GLN A 381 31.45 -7.07 -1.97
CA GLN A 381 32.15 -6.71 -3.20
C GLN A 381 32.01 -5.20 -3.45
N ARG A 382 33.09 -4.45 -3.26
CA ARG A 382 33.12 -3.00 -3.54
C ARG A 382 32.97 -2.76 -5.05
N SER A 383 32.08 -1.85 -5.43
CA SER A 383 31.92 -1.46 -6.84
C SER A 383 33.24 -0.98 -7.43
N LEU A 384 33.62 -1.53 -8.59
CA LEU A 384 34.82 -1.15 -9.36
C LEU A 384 34.87 0.36 -9.67
N GLY A 385 33.71 1.04 -9.70
CA GLY A 385 33.63 2.49 -9.89
C GLY A 385 34.31 3.31 -8.78
N MET A 386 34.52 2.72 -7.60
CA MET A 386 35.23 3.38 -6.49
C MET A 386 36.74 3.49 -6.75
N TYR A 387 37.31 2.64 -7.60
CA TYR A 387 38.71 2.66 -8.01
C TYR A 387 38.94 3.43 -9.31
N LEU A 388 37.89 3.67 -10.09
CA LEU A 388 37.92 4.46 -11.32
C LEU A 388 37.60 5.94 -11.04
N ARG A 389 38.48 6.61 -10.28
CA ARG A 389 38.51 8.08 -10.31
C ARG A 389 39.14 8.51 -11.64
N LYS A 390 38.38 9.23 -12.47
CA LYS A 390 38.90 9.92 -13.65
C LYS A 390 39.96 10.92 -13.16
N ALA A 391 41.22 10.72 -13.54
CA ALA A 391 42.29 11.65 -13.21
C ALA A 391 41.92 13.03 -13.79
N GLU A 392 41.94 14.07 -12.96
CA GLU A 392 41.90 15.44 -13.45
C GLU A 392 43.18 15.71 -14.24
N PRO A 393 43.12 16.43 -15.38
CA PRO A 393 44.31 16.75 -16.13
C PRO A 393 45.21 17.67 -15.28
N ALA A 394 46.43 17.20 -15.01
CA ALA A 394 47.44 17.98 -14.30
C ALA A 394 47.74 19.28 -15.07
N GLN A 395 47.74 20.41 -14.36
CA GLN A 395 48.32 21.65 -14.89
C GLN A 395 49.85 21.48 -15.03
N PRO A 396 50.46 22.00 -16.10
CA PRO A 396 51.89 21.86 -16.32
C PRO A 396 52.65 22.81 -15.40
N GLY A 397 53.26 22.28 -14.35
CA GLY A 397 54.18 23.02 -13.51
C GLY A 397 54.24 22.53 -12.07
N ASP A 398 54.75 21.32 -11.86
CA ASP A 398 55.51 21.01 -10.65
C ASP A 398 56.28 19.69 -10.87
N ALA A 399 57.61 19.78 -10.77
CA ALA A 399 58.53 18.66 -10.88
C ALA A 399 58.44 17.78 -9.59
N PRO A 400 58.61 16.45 -9.69
CA PRO A 400 58.54 15.60 -8.51
C PRO A 400 59.91 15.52 -7.84
N ASP A 401 60.01 16.01 -6.62
CA ASP A 401 61.07 15.60 -5.70
C ASP A 401 60.45 15.06 -4.41
N GLY A 402 60.98 13.93 -3.94
CA GLY A 402 60.55 13.31 -2.68
C GLY A 402 59.82 11.96 -2.82
N LYS A 403 60.60 10.89 -2.66
CA LYS A 403 60.22 9.48 -2.38
C LYS A 403 58.82 9.30 -1.78
N ARG A 404 57.83 8.88 -2.59
CA ARG A 404 56.64 8.19 -2.08
C ARG A 404 57.02 6.76 -1.73
N LYS A 405 57.09 6.44 -0.43
CA LYS A 405 57.02 5.05 0.04
C LYS A 405 55.75 4.44 -0.54
N LEU A 406 55.88 3.36 -1.32
CA LEU A 406 54.75 2.48 -1.60
C LEU A 406 54.28 1.91 -0.26
N ALA A 407 53.13 2.38 0.21
CA ALA A 407 52.39 1.69 1.26
C ALA A 407 51.70 0.49 0.60
N ASP A 408 51.88 -0.69 1.20
CA ASP A 408 51.24 -1.93 0.76
C ASP A 408 49.72 -1.82 0.95
N LEU A 409 48.97 -2.49 0.08
CA LEU A 409 47.52 -2.41 -0.01
C LEU A 409 46.82 -2.93 1.26
N GLU A 410 47.52 -3.75 2.06
CA GLU A 410 47.04 -4.31 3.32
C GLU A 410 47.09 -3.30 4.49
N ASP A 411 47.99 -2.32 4.46
CA ASP A 411 48.16 -1.35 5.56
C ASP A 411 47.05 -0.28 5.59
N LEU A 412 46.33 -0.07 4.48
CA LEU A 412 45.17 0.83 4.38
C LEU A 412 43.86 0.21 4.90
N ALA A 413 43.86 -1.10 5.20
CA ALA A 413 42.69 -1.82 5.71
C ALA A 413 42.61 -1.86 7.25
N GLY A 414 43.57 -1.25 7.95
CA GLY A 414 43.63 -1.15 9.41
C GLY A 414 42.66 -0.11 9.99
N GLY A 415 41.35 -0.28 9.76
CA GLY A 415 40.29 0.51 10.40
C GLY A 415 39.50 -0.35 11.38
N SER A 416 39.59 -0.04 12.67
CA SER A 416 38.82 -0.57 13.80
C SER A 416 37.49 -1.24 13.42
N ARG A 417 37.28 -2.51 13.83
CA ARG A 417 36.02 -3.27 13.70
C ARG A 417 34.83 -2.37 14.07
N ALA A 418 34.05 -1.99 13.07
CA ALA A 418 32.69 -1.51 13.30
C ALA A 418 31.93 -2.61 14.08
N PRO A 419 31.07 -2.27 15.05
CA PRO A 419 30.26 -3.27 15.73
C PRO A 419 29.52 -4.10 14.68
N GLU A 420 29.66 -5.43 14.73
CA GLU A 420 29.00 -6.34 13.80
C GLU A 420 27.50 -6.04 13.84
N ALA A 421 26.94 -5.61 12.70
CA ALA A 421 25.49 -5.45 12.59
C ALA A 421 24.84 -6.81 12.87
N PRO A 422 23.70 -6.86 13.60
CA PRO A 422 23.05 -8.11 13.92
C PRO A 422 22.70 -8.85 12.62
N GLN A 423 23.17 -10.10 12.51
CA GLN A 423 22.85 -10.97 11.39
C GLN A 423 21.36 -11.30 11.43
N VAL A 424 20.67 -11.11 10.31
CA VAL A 424 19.24 -11.37 10.19
C VAL A 424 19.00 -12.71 9.49
N ASP A 425 18.33 -13.63 10.16
CA ASP A 425 18.00 -14.93 9.58
C ASP A 425 16.61 -14.90 8.92
N PHE A 426 16.57 -15.30 7.65
CA PHE A 426 15.34 -15.47 6.86
C PHE A 426 15.14 -16.91 6.37
N GLY A 427 15.89 -17.86 6.94
CA GLY A 427 15.92 -19.25 6.54
C GLY A 427 16.70 -19.47 5.23
N THR A 428 17.23 -20.69 5.06
CA THR A 428 17.77 -21.19 3.80
C THR A 428 16.67 -21.60 2.83
#